data_AF-A0AAD5UDN9-F1
#
_entry.id   AF-A0AAD5UDN9-F1
#
_cell.length_a   1.000
_cell.length_b   1.000
_cell.length_c   1.000
_cell.angle_alpha   90.00
_cell.angle_beta   90.00
_cell.angle_gamma   90.00
#
_symmetry.space_group_name_H-M   'P 1'
#
loop_
_entity.id
_entity.type
_entity.pdbx_description
1 polymer ?
#
loop_
_entity_poly.entity_id
_entity_poly.type
_entity_poly.pdbx_seq_one_letter_code
_entity_poly.pdbx_strand_id
1 'polypeptide(L)'
;MERIFERFDSYDFDKDERFQKGKASLAGDILQIKHFYYSKYFEKFDFQEYLDWKKPKEQKLSFQDIMEKIQKGEEIPGIKQIPNTVHETSSSSNINPIKKPWEQ
;
A
#
# COMPACT_ATOMS: atom_id res chain seq x y z
N MET A 1 -17.94 4.51 11.45
CA MET A 1 -16.54 4.12 11.20
C MET A 1 -15.77 5.29 10.59
N GLU A 2 -16.04 5.71 9.35
CA GLU A 2 -15.27 6.77 8.66
C GLU A 2 -15.16 8.11 9.41
N ARG A 3 -16.26 8.57 10.03
CA ARG A 3 -16.25 9.81 10.84
C ARG A 3 -15.27 9.80 12.02
N ILE A 4 -14.93 8.62 12.55
CA ILE A 4 -13.99 8.50 13.68
C ILE A 4 -12.56 8.67 13.16
N PHE A 5 -12.25 8.11 11.98
CA PHE A 5 -10.94 8.25 11.34
C PHE A 5 -10.65 9.69 10.93
N GLU A 6 -11.65 10.39 10.37
CA GLU A 6 -11.54 11.82 10.05
C GLU A 6 -11.28 12.67 11.29
N ARG A 7 -12.00 12.39 12.39
CA ARG A 7 -11.78 13.09 13.67
C ARG A 7 -10.41 12.83 14.24
N PHE A 8 -9.95 11.58 14.18
CA PHE A 8 -8.60 11.18 14.59
C PHE A 8 -7.51 11.93 13.79
N ASP A 9 -7.65 12.06 12.47
CA ASP A 9 -6.70 12.78 11.62
C ASP A 9 -6.76 14.31 11.84
N SER A 10 -7.94 14.85 12.12
CA SER A 10 -8.12 16.29 12.41
C SER A 10 -7.69 16.69 13.83
N TYR A 11 -7.43 15.73 14.71
CA TYR A 11 -7.13 16.00 16.11
C TYR A 11 -5.71 16.53 16.29
N ASP A 12 -5.58 17.64 17.00
CA ASP A 12 -4.31 18.31 17.24
C ASP A 12 -3.57 17.70 18.44
N PHE A 13 -2.82 16.64 18.18
CA PHE A 13 -2.00 15.94 19.18
C PHE A 13 -0.82 16.78 19.70
N ASP A 14 -0.45 17.86 19.02
CA ASP A 14 0.71 18.68 19.40
C ASP A 14 0.34 19.74 20.44
N LYS A 15 -0.91 20.20 20.45
CA LYS A 15 -1.44 21.07 21.51
C LYS A 15 -1.80 20.34 22.80
N ASP A 16 -2.01 19.02 22.75
CA ASP A 16 -2.35 18.26 23.96
C ASP A 16 -1.12 17.95 24.82
N GLU A 17 -0.95 18.69 25.92
CA GLU A 17 0.13 18.48 26.88
C GLU A 17 0.15 17.08 27.51
N ARG A 18 -1.02 16.45 27.71
CA ARG A 18 -1.11 15.11 28.31
C ARG A 18 -0.53 14.08 27.36
N PHE A 19 -0.84 14.23 26.08
CA PHE A 19 -0.27 13.40 25.03
C PHE A 19 1.25 13.58 24.94
N GLN A 20 1.74 14.83 24.89
CA GLN A 20 3.18 15.10 24.75
C GLN A 20 4.00 14.61 25.96
N LYS A 21 3.50 14.84 27.19
CA LYS A 21 4.12 14.32 28.42
C LYS A 21 4.17 12.79 28.42
N GLY A 22 3.08 12.14 27.97
CA GLY A 22 3.02 10.68 27.84
C GLY A 22 3.94 10.13 26.76
N LYS A 23 3.98 10.77 25.58
CA LYS A 23 4.79 10.38 24.42
C LYS A 23 6.28 10.32 24.75
N ALA A 24 6.80 11.21 25.60
CA ALA A 24 8.20 11.18 26.04
C ALA A 24 8.57 9.92 26.85
N SER A 25 7.58 9.28 27.49
CA SER A 25 7.78 8.09 28.32
C SER A 25 7.52 6.78 27.56
N LEU A 26 6.92 6.83 26.37
CA LEU A 26 6.63 5.65 25.56
C LEU A 26 7.67 5.52 24.44
N ALA A 27 8.31 4.36 24.36
CA ALA A 27 9.08 3.96 23.20
C ALA A 27 8.16 3.19 22.23
N GLY A 28 7.96 3.71 21.02
CA GLY A 28 7.12 3.06 20.02
C GLY A 28 6.79 3.95 18.83
N ASP A 29 6.08 3.38 17.85
CA ASP A 29 5.58 4.12 16.69
C ASP A 29 4.56 5.16 17.15
N ILE A 30 4.76 6.40 16.72
CA ILE A 30 3.94 7.53 17.12
C ILE A 30 2.47 7.33 16.74
N LEU A 31 2.21 6.62 15.63
CA LEU A 31 0.86 6.38 15.14
C LEU A 31 0.10 5.41 16.06
N GLN A 32 0.77 4.38 16.56
CA GLN A 32 0.20 3.45 17.55
C GLN A 32 -0.07 4.14 18.88
N ILE A 33 0.83 5.03 19.31
CA ILE A 33 0.66 5.82 20.53
C ILE A 33 -0.52 6.78 20.40
N LYS A 34 -0.66 7.47 19.24
CA LYS A 34 -1.83 8.30 18.93
C LYS A 34 -3.12 7.50 18.97
N HIS A 35 -3.15 6.34 18.30
CA HIS A 35 -4.30 5.44 18.32
C HIS A 35 -4.68 5.04 19.76
N PHE A 36 -3.71 4.59 20.56
CA PHE A 36 -3.95 4.19 21.94
C PHE A 36 -4.51 5.33 22.79
N TYR A 37 -3.95 6.54 22.66
CA TYR A 37 -4.45 7.72 23.35
C TYR A 37 -5.88 8.02 22.95
N TYR A 38 -6.16 8.09 21.65
CA TYR A 38 -7.49 8.41 21.16
C TYR A 38 -8.54 7.36 21.56
N SER A 39 -8.18 6.08 21.47
CA SER A 39 -9.02 4.96 21.93
C SER A 39 -9.28 4.99 23.43
N LYS A 40 -8.38 5.56 24.23
CA LYS A 40 -8.54 5.66 25.70
C LYS A 40 -9.48 6.78 26.12
N TYR A 41 -9.47 7.92 25.42
CA TYR A 41 -10.18 9.14 25.85
C TYR A 41 -11.45 9.46 25.06
N PHE A 42 -11.59 8.94 23.83
CA PHE A 42 -12.72 9.25 22.97
C PHE A 42 -13.53 8.00 22.68
N GLU A 43 -13.11 7.23 21.69
CA GLU A 43 -13.84 6.08 21.18
C GLU A 43 -12.84 5.05 20.66
N LYS A 44 -13.06 3.79 21.02
CA LYS A 44 -12.25 2.67 20.53
C LYS A 44 -12.59 2.40 19.06
N PHE A 45 -11.57 2.27 18.23
CA PHE A 45 -11.71 1.85 16.84
C PHE A 45 -10.58 0.89 16.47
N ASP A 46 -10.72 0.19 15.35
CA ASP A 46 -9.73 -0.78 14.91
C ASP A 46 -8.59 -0.09 14.14
N PHE A 47 -7.35 -0.37 14.55
CA PHE A 47 -6.18 0.24 13.92
C PHE A 47 -5.95 -0.25 12.48
N GLN A 48 -6.26 -1.52 12.21
CA GLN A 48 -6.12 -2.11 10.88
C GLN A 48 -7.13 -1.48 9.91
N GLU A 49 -8.35 -1.23 10.38
CA GLU A 49 -9.38 -0.55 9.60
C GLU A 49 -8.98 0.90 9.25
N TYR A 50 -8.32 1.63 10.16
CA TYR A 50 -7.77 2.95 9.86
C TYR A 50 -6.66 2.89 8.80
N LEU A 51 -5.77 1.90 8.87
CA LEU A 51 -4.72 1.72 7.86
C LEU A 51 -5.32 1.41 6.49
N ASP A 52 -6.38 0.60 6.44
CA ASP A 52 -7.08 0.27 5.19
C ASP A 52 -7.85 1.47 4.64
N TRP A 53 -8.46 2.29 5.49
CA TRP A 53 -9.09 3.55 5.11
C TRP A 53 -8.08 4.57 4.54
N LYS A 54 -6.86 4.58 5.09
CA LYS A 54 -5.79 5.48 4.65
C LYS A 54 -5.14 5.04 3.33
N LYS A 55 -5.21 3.75 2.98
CA LYS A 55 -4.73 3.28 1.68
C LYS A 55 -5.57 3.95 0.59
N PRO A 56 -4.93 4.47 -0.47
CA PRO A 56 -5.69 5.00 -1.60
C PRO A 56 -6.57 3.86 -2.13
N LYS A 57 -7.88 4.08 -2.13
CA LYS A 57 -8.85 3.11 -2.61
C LYS A 57 -8.48 2.78 -4.05
N GLU A 58 -8.05 1.55 -4.28
CA GLU A 58 -7.65 1.08 -5.60
C GLU A 58 -8.78 1.38 -6.58
N GLN A 59 -8.49 2.22 -7.58
CA GLN A 59 -9.48 2.64 -8.56
C GLN A 59 -9.78 1.45 -9.46
N LYS A 60 -10.79 0.68 -9.08
CA LYS A 60 -11.38 -0.34 -9.95
C LYS A 60 -12.13 0.40 -11.05
N LEU A 61 -11.49 0.58 -12.20
CA LEU A 61 -12.11 1.14 -13.38
C LEU A 61 -13.19 0.18 -13.90
N SER A 62 -14.36 0.72 -14.24
CA SER A 62 -15.40 -0.05 -14.94
C SER A 62 -14.93 -0.36 -16.37
N PHE A 63 -15.52 -1.38 -16.99
CA PHE A 63 -15.27 -1.69 -18.41
C PHE A 63 -15.54 -0.48 -19.32
N GLN A 64 -16.55 0.34 -18.99
CA GLN A 64 -16.85 1.57 -19.73
C GLN A 64 -15.72 2.60 -19.60
N ASP A 65 -15.22 2.84 -18.38
CA ASP A 65 -14.10 3.75 -18.14
C ASP A 65 -12.82 3.29 -18.85
N ILE A 66 -12.60 1.97 -18.90
CA ILE A 66 -11.47 1.36 -19.63
C ILE A 66 -11.64 1.58 -21.14
N MET A 67 -12.84 1.37 -21.69
CA MET A 67 -13.12 1.62 -23.11
C MET A 67 -12.92 3.08 -23.49
N GLU A 68 -13.38 4.02 -22.66
CA GLU A 68 -13.17 5.45 -22.88
C GLU A 68 -11.68 5.81 -22.86
N LYS A 69 -10.91 5.26 -21.91
CA LYS A 69 -9.45 5.42 -21.87
C LYS A 69 -8.76 4.91 -23.11
N ILE A 70 -9.16 3.74 -23.62
CA ILE A 70 -8.64 3.18 -24.88
C ILE A 70 -8.97 4.10 -26.06
N GLN A 71 -10.21 4.60 -26.16
CA GLN A 71 -10.63 5.52 -27.22
C GLN A 71 -9.86 6.85 -27.16
N LYS A 72 -9.57 7.35 -25.96
CA LYS A 72 -8.80 8.57 -25.72
C LYS A 72 -7.29 8.38 -25.92
N GLY A 73 -6.82 7.13 -25.95
CA GLY A 73 -5.39 6.79 -26.02
C GLY A 73 -4.62 7.00 -24.71
N GLU A 74 -5.33 7.02 -23.57
CA GLU A 74 -4.69 7.10 -22.26
C GLU A 74 -4.18 5.72 -21.82
N GLU A 75 -3.08 5.70 -21.08
CA GLU A 75 -2.56 4.48 -20.48
C GLU A 75 -3.46 3.95 -19.37
N ILE A 76 -3.60 2.62 -19.32
CA ILE A 76 -4.40 1.95 -18.30
C ILE A 76 -3.52 1.76 -17.07
N PRO A 77 -3.92 2.32 -15.91
CA PRO A 77 -3.13 2.22 -14.69
C PRO A 77 -2.95 0.75 -14.28
N GLY A 78 -1.74 0.38 -13.86
CA GLY A 78 -1.42 -0.95 -13.32
C GLY A 78 -1.02 -2.01 -14.36
N ILE A 79 -1.08 -1.72 -15.67
CA ILE A 79 -0.63 -2.64 -16.71
C ILE A 79 0.83 -2.33 -17.08
N LYS A 80 1.71 -3.35 -17.06
CA LYS A 80 3.09 -3.20 -17.54
C LYS A 80 3.09 -3.04 -19.05
N GLN A 81 3.69 -1.96 -19.55
CA GLN A 81 3.88 -1.76 -20.99
C GLN A 81 4.83 -2.82 -21.53
N ILE A 82 4.37 -3.57 -22.52
CA ILE A 82 5.22 -4.52 -23.24
C ILE A 82 6.07 -3.68 -24.20
N PRO A 83 7.41 -3.69 -24.08
CA PRO A 83 8.24 -2.97 -25.03
C PRO A 83 8.09 -3.60 -26.42
N ASN A 84 7.99 -2.78 -27.46
CA ASN A 84 8.04 -3.23 -28.87
C ASN A 84 9.43 -3.72 -29.30
N THR A 85 10.34 -3.88 -28.34
CA THR A 85 11.71 -4.31 -28.59
C THR A 85 11.74 -5.83 -28.76
N VAL A 86 12.02 -6.27 -29.99
CA VAL A 86 12.38 -7.66 -30.24
C VAL A 86 13.81 -7.86 -29.75
N HIS A 87 14.06 -8.84 -28.87
CA HIS A 87 15.42 -9.17 -28.45
C HIS A 87 16.22 -9.66 -29.67
N GLU A 88 17.28 -8.93 -30.03
CA GLU A 88 18.09 -9.19 -31.24
C GLU A 88 18.97 -10.44 -31.10
N THR A 89 19.39 -10.77 -29.88
CA THR A 89 20.30 -11.89 -29.62
C THR A 89 19.56 -13.06 -29.00
N SER A 90 19.63 -14.23 -29.63
CA SER A 90 19.25 -15.48 -28.97
C SER A 90 20.20 -15.73 -27.80
N SER A 91 19.64 -15.88 -26.59
CA SER A 91 20.43 -16.25 -25.42
C SER A 91 20.96 -17.68 -25.60
N SER A 92 22.28 -17.85 -25.59
CA SER A 92 22.90 -19.17 -25.57
C SER A 92 22.68 -19.84 -24.22
N SER A 93 22.26 -21.11 -24.20
CA SER A 93 22.10 -21.87 -22.96
C SER A 93 23.45 -22.11 -22.31
N ASN A 94 23.64 -21.60 -21.08
CA ASN A 94 24.85 -21.84 -20.27
C ASN A 94 24.65 -23.00 -19.26
N ILE A 95 23.62 -23.83 -19.49
CA ILE A 95 23.32 -24.97 -18.64
C ILE A 95 24.23 -26.13 -19.04
N ASN A 96 25.08 -26.56 -18.11
CA ASN A 96 25.84 -27.79 -18.27
C ASN A 96 24.88 -28.99 -18.27
N PRO A 97 24.89 -29.85 -19.31
CA PRO A 97 24.02 -31.02 -19.35
C PRO A 97 24.40 -31.99 -18.23
N ILE A 98 23.41 -32.34 -17.41
CA ILE A 98 23.54 -33.37 -16.38
C ILE A 98 23.54 -34.72 -17.09
N LYS A 99 24.59 -35.52 -16.86
CA LYS A 99 24.68 -36.88 -17.39
C LYS A 99 23.54 -37.74 -16.85
N LYS A 100 22.94 -38.53 -17.72
CA LYS A 100 21.87 -39.43 -17.31
C LYS A 100 22.47 -40.62 -16.56
N PRO A 101 21.75 -41.16 -15.56
CA PRO A 101 22.30 -42.21 -14.69
C PRO A 101 22.63 -43.54 -15.40
N TRP A 102 22.23 -43.71 -16.67
CA TRP A 102 22.54 -44.89 -17.51
C TRP A 102 23.66 -44.65 -18.53
N GLU A 103 24.28 -43.46 -18.56
CA GLU A 103 25.43 -43.16 -19.43
C GLU A 103 26.78 -43.59 -18.80
N GLN A 104 26.80 -44.71 -18.06
CA GLN A 104 28.06 -45.35 -17.66
C GLN A 104 28.77 -45.99 -18.86
#